data_AF-A0A9W4X9S1-F1
#
_entry.id   AF-A0A9W4X9S1-F1
#
_cell.length_a   1.000
_cell.length_b   1.000
_cell.length_c   1.000
_cell.angle_alpha   90.00
_cell.angle_beta   90.00
_cell.angle_gamma   90.00
#
_symmetry.space_group_name_H-M   'P 1'
#
loop_
_entity.id
_entity.type
_entity.pdbx_description
1 polymer ?
#
loop_
_entity_poly.entity_id
_entity_poly.type
_entity_poly.pdbx_seq_one_letter_code
_entity_poly.pdbx_strand_id
1 'polypeptide(L)'
;MAAAKTTDKPGAASAASTSTPASSGIKIDQSKLIATVQTLQFGWFIGNILTLLGFSLYSLTYIKFLPKLFKVDYLITLFGVFISFGILNFQLIQKNGFKLPILIKDDNFHYLLLAGFLLFLRPYVWLTLVPFAVFSSFHVLAYTNGYILPIFNLDKSPISKHVTTFINNNNAKSIQIASGIEIITVVWLLIRVITFRKRSLSPFLVYLIFLKKRHEVSPFSRNYFKIISQQGDNLINSIGQPVLKDVWQQVKFIFGKIDEFKLVHDYSKEDIKTQIKDEINKKENQNRINGIAMKLKDEILAKRAIEKKKNDAKKAKEEIAKKKKGKAEAKVKAKLENEAIKKIVIDKLDSIQKKQDEKNAKAKQKEEESKNYRKELKSSLMKSMDKPYKLILRQLQNDIKEGIDEIDKIDKQLLIIESKLPKVDITKTIMKKIKKS
;
A
#
# COMPACT_ATOMS: atom_id res chain seq x y z
N MET A 1 -74.20 -55.14 -15.57
CA MET A 1 -73.64 -56.51 -15.41
C MET A 1 -72.14 -56.41 -15.43
N ALA A 2 -71.32 -57.08 -14.63
CA ALA A 2 -71.45 -57.81 -13.38
C ALA A 2 -70.02 -57.87 -12.82
N ALA A 3 -69.91 -57.88 -11.49
CA ALA A 3 -68.65 -57.78 -10.76
C ALA A 3 -67.83 -59.07 -10.77
N ALA A 4 -66.52 -58.95 -10.57
CA ALA A 4 -65.74 -59.90 -9.78
C ALA A 4 -64.53 -59.19 -9.15
N LYS A 5 -64.33 -59.49 -7.87
CA LYS A 5 -63.45 -58.85 -6.89
C LYS A 5 -62.55 -59.96 -6.35
N THR A 6 -61.23 -59.79 -6.29
CA THR A 6 -60.36 -60.55 -5.36
C THR A 6 -59.14 -59.74 -4.95
N THR A 7 -58.93 -59.70 -3.63
CA THR A 7 -57.78 -59.21 -2.84
C THR A 7 -56.59 -60.22 -2.98
N ASP A 8 -55.30 -59.97 -2.71
CA ASP A 8 -54.67 -59.49 -1.48
C ASP A 8 -53.14 -59.18 -1.63
N LYS A 9 -52.70 -58.22 -0.79
CA LYS A 9 -51.39 -57.95 -0.14
C LYS A 9 -50.10 -57.45 -0.86
N PRO A 10 -49.28 -56.62 -0.16
CA PRO A 10 -48.16 -55.87 -0.71
C PRO A 10 -46.78 -56.53 -0.51
N GLY A 11 -45.97 -56.52 -1.56
CA GLY A 11 -44.54 -56.88 -1.51
C GLY A 11 -43.68 -55.64 -1.67
N ALA A 12 -42.80 -55.41 -0.70
CA ALA A 12 -41.83 -54.32 -0.68
C ALA A 12 -40.67 -54.54 -1.66
N ALA A 13 -40.08 -53.42 -2.08
CA ALA A 13 -38.71 -53.23 -2.57
C ALA A 13 -38.35 -53.72 -3.99
N SER A 14 -38.22 -52.75 -4.90
CA SER A 14 -36.91 -52.44 -5.51
C SER A 14 -37.01 -51.09 -6.22
N ALA A 15 -36.39 -50.07 -5.62
CA ALA A 15 -36.21 -48.77 -6.23
C ALA A 15 -35.19 -48.90 -7.37
N ALA A 16 -35.67 -48.99 -8.61
CA ALA A 16 -34.83 -48.78 -9.77
C ALA A 16 -34.45 -47.30 -9.83
N SER A 17 -33.26 -46.98 -9.31
CA SER A 17 -32.62 -45.69 -9.49
C SER A 17 -32.24 -45.53 -10.96
N THR A 18 -33.12 -44.91 -11.75
CA THR A 18 -32.76 -44.34 -13.04
C THR A 18 -31.75 -43.22 -12.82
N SER A 19 -30.46 -43.56 -12.88
CA SER A 19 -29.35 -42.62 -12.93
C SER A 19 -29.43 -41.82 -14.23
N THR A 20 -30.08 -40.66 -14.15
CA THR A 20 -29.93 -39.63 -15.18
C THR A 20 -28.49 -39.13 -15.11
N PRO A 21 -27.73 -39.03 -16.22
CA PRO A 21 -26.37 -38.51 -16.16
C PRO A 21 -26.43 -37.05 -15.72
N ALA A 22 -25.93 -36.75 -14.52
CA ALA A 22 -25.81 -35.40 -14.03
C ALA A 22 -24.85 -34.65 -14.95
N SER A 23 -25.36 -33.73 -15.76
CA SER A 23 -24.53 -32.75 -16.45
C SER A 23 -23.75 -31.99 -15.38
N SER A 24 -22.45 -32.18 -15.34
CA SER A 24 -21.47 -31.41 -14.57
C SER A 24 -21.34 -29.98 -15.14
N GLY A 25 -22.47 -29.30 -15.26
CA GLY A 25 -22.55 -27.91 -15.66
C GLY A 25 -22.08 -27.00 -14.53
N ILE A 26 -21.31 -25.98 -14.88
CA ILE A 26 -20.92 -24.91 -13.96
C ILE A 26 -22.22 -24.31 -13.36
N LYS A 27 -22.38 -24.40 -12.04
CA LYS A 27 -23.54 -23.84 -11.34
C LYS A 27 -23.41 -22.32 -11.30
N ILE A 28 -24.35 -21.62 -11.94
CA ILE A 28 -24.42 -20.16 -12.00
C ILE A 28 -25.30 -19.66 -10.86
N ASP A 29 -24.77 -18.75 -10.04
CA ASP A 29 -25.54 -18.03 -9.03
C ASP A 29 -26.32 -16.86 -9.67
N GLN A 30 -27.55 -17.13 -10.08
CA GLN A 30 -28.40 -16.17 -10.77
C GLN A 30 -28.68 -14.91 -9.94
N SER A 31 -28.80 -15.05 -8.61
CA SER A 31 -29.07 -13.94 -7.71
C SER A 31 -27.91 -12.94 -7.68
N LYS A 32 -26.67 -13.45 -7.59
CA LYS A 32 -25.45 -12.64 -7.66
C LYS A 32 -25.26 -12.02 -9.03
N LEU A 33 -25.60 -12.74 -10.11
CA LEU A 33 -25.50 -12.22 -11.47
C LEU A 33 -26.38 -10.97 -11.64
N ILE A 34 -27.67 -11.06 -11.31
CA ILE A 34 -28.62 -9.94 -11.44
C ILE A 34 -28.16 -8.76 -10.58
N ALA A 35 -27.78 -9.02 -9.33
CA ALA A 35 -27.28 -7.99 -8.42
C ALA A 35 -26.02 -7.30 -8.97
N THR A 36 -25.13 -8.04 -9.65
CA THR A 36 -23.89 -7.50 -10.21
C THR A 36 -24.16 -6.58 -11.40
N VAL A 37 -24.96 -7.03 -12.38
CA VAL A 37 -25.18 -6.30 -13.64
C VAL A 37 -25.96 -4.99 -13.48
N GLN A 38 -26.74 -4.86 -12.41
CA GLN A 38 -27.51 -3.65 -12.10
C GLN A 38 -26.67 -2.55 -11.43
N THR A 39 -25.39 -2.80 -11.18
CA THR A 39 -24.52 -1.81 -10.52
C THR A 39 -23.87 -0.85 -11.50
N LEU A 40 -23.63 0.38 -11.03
CA LEU A 40 -22.79 1.34 -11.74
C LEU A 40 -21.37 0.79 -11.97
N GLN A 41 -20.88 -0.06 -11.05
CA GLN A 41 -19.59 -0.73 -11.17
C GLN A 41 -19.52 -1.69 -12.36
N PHE A 42 -20.64 -2.33 -12.71
CA PHE A 42 -20.72 -3.15 -13.93
C PHE A 42 -20.62 -2.28 -15.19
N GLY A 43 -21.28 -1.12 -15.22
CA GLY A 43 -21.11 -0.15 -16.32
C GLY A 43 -19.65 0.29 -16.48
N TRP A 44 -18.96 0.53 -15.37
CA TRP A 44 -17.53 0.84 -15.37
C TRP A 44 -16.67 -0.32 -15.90
N PHE A 45 -16.99 -1.56 -15.52
CA PHE A 45 -16.34 -2.76 -16.04
C PHE A 45 -16.51 -2.90 -17.55
N ILE A 46 -17.73 -2.71 -18.06
CA ILE A 46 -18.03 -2.73 -19.50
C ILE A 46 -17.21 -1.66 -20.23
N GLY A 47 -17.13 -0.43 -19.71
CA GLY A 47 -16.27 0.61 -20.29
C GLY A 47 -14.80 0.18 -20.43
N ASN A 48 -14.26 -0.52 -19.43
CA ASN A 48 -12.89 -1.06 -19.51
C ASN A 48 -12.76 -2.22 -20.50
N ILE A 49 -13.77 -3.09 -20.64
CA ILE A 49 -13.78 -4.12 -21.70
C ILE A 49 -13.78 -3.49 -23.09
N LEU A 50 -14.65 -2.49 -23.34
CA LEU A 50 -14.68 -1.78 -24.62
C LEU A 50 -13.33 -1.12 -24.92
N THR A 51 -12.69 -0.54 -23.88
CA THR A 51 -11.35 0.05 -24.01
C THR A 51 -10.34 -0.99 -24.50
N LEU A 52 -10.28 -2.16 -23.86
CA LEU A 52 -9.34 -3.22 -24.24
C LEU A 52 -9.65 -3.80 -25.62
N LEU A 53 -10.91 -4.09 -25.91
CA LEU A 53 -11.32 -4.63 -27.21
C LEU A 53 -10.99 -3.65 -28.34
N GLY A 54 -11.39 -2.38 -28.19
CA GLY A 54 -11.08 -1.33 -29.14
C GLY A 54 -9.58 -1.15 -29.32
N PHE A 55 -8.81 -1.13 -28.22
CA PHE A 55 -7.37 -0.93 -28.28
C PHE A 55 -6.66 -2.12 -28.95
N SER A 56 -7.08 -3.35 -28.67
CA SER A 56 -6.54 -4.55 -29.31
C SER A 56 -6.81 -4.54 -30.81
N LEU A 57 -8.06 -4.26 -31.23
CA LEU A 57 -8.41 -4.14 -32.64
C LEU A 57 -7.64 -2.98 -33.31
N TYR A 58 -7.56 -1.82 -32.65
CA TYR A 58 -6.80 -0.68 -33.16
C TYR A 58 -5.31 -1.01 -33.32
N SER A 59 -4.74 -1.78 -32.39
CA SER A 59 -3.36 -2.26 -32.48
C SER A 59 -3.16 -3.17 -33.70
N LEU A 60 -4.11 -4.05 -34.01
CA LEU A 60 -4.09 -4.87 -35.23
C LEU A 60 -4.13 -3.98 -36.48
N THR A 61 -5.02 -2.97 -36.52
CA THR A 61 -5.07 -2.05 -37.67
C THR A 61 -3.79 -1.22 -37.82
N TYR A 62 -3.15 -0.86 -36.71
CA TYR A 62 -1.90 -0.10 -36.67
C TYR A 62 -0.73 -0.91 -37.26
N ILE A 63 -0.67 -2.22 -36.99
CA ILE A 63 0.29 -3.14 -37.62
C ILE A 63 -0.14 -3.60 -39.02
N LYS A 64 -1.13 -2.93 -39.63
CA LYS A 64 -1.68 -3.16 -40.98
C LYS A 64 -2.46 -4.47 -41.16
N PHE A 65 -2.92 -5.09 -40.08
CA PHE A 65 -3.88 -6.18 -40.12
C PHE A 65 -5.32 -5.61 -40.07
N LEU A 66 -6.13 -5.80 -41.12
CA LEU A 66 -7.46 -5.18 -41.28
C LEU A 66 -7.47 -3.64 -41.18
N PRO A 67 -6.63 -2.90 -41.93
CA PRO A 67 -6.38 -1.47 -41.72
C PRO A 67 -7.59 -0.54 -41.93
N LYS A 68 -8.71 -1.05 -42.48
CA LYS A 68 -9.89 -0.25 -42.81
C LYS A 68 -10.67 0.22 -41.57
N LEU A 69 -10.50 -0.45 -40.42
CA LEU A 69 -11.31 -0.21 -39.23
C LEU A 69 -10.67 0.72 -38.19
N PHE A 70 -9.45 1.22 -38.45
CA PHE A 70 -8.66 1.98 -37.47
C PHE A 70 -9.43 3.15 -36.82
N LYS A 71 -10.29 3.85 -37.57
CA LYS A 71 -11.08 4.96 -37.03
C LYS A 71 -12.13 4.48 -36.03
N VAL A 72 -12.80 3.37 -36.35
CA VAL A 72 -13.85 2.78 -35.51
C VAL A 72 -13.22 2.23 -34.24
N ASP A 73 -12.14 1.47 -34.36
CA ASP A 73 -11.47 0.85 -33.22
C ASP A 73 -10.91 1.91 -32.26
N TYR A 74 -10.35 3.01 -32.79
CA TYR A 74 -9.90 4.16 -32.02
C TYR A 74 -11.05 4.81 -31.22
N LEU A 75 -12.22 5.00 -31.85
CA LEU A 75 -13.39 5.60 -31.21
C LEU A 75 -14.02 4.67 -30.18
N ILE A 76 -14.09 3.35 -30.45
CA ILE A 76 -14.55 2.35 -29.47
C ILE A 76 -13.65 2.38 -28.24
N THR A 77 -12.33 2.45 -28.44
CA THR A 77 -11.37 2.56 -27.33
C THR A 77 -11.70 3.76 -26.46
N LEU A 78 -11.77 4.96 -27.05
CA LEU A 78 -12.01 6.20 -26.31
C LEU A 78 -13.41 6.29 -25.71
N PHE A 79 -14.41 5.70 -26.34
CA PHE A 79 -15.76 5.62 -25.79
C PHE A 79 -15.79 4.75 -24.54
N GLY A 80 -15.09 3.60 -24.55
CA GLY A 80 -14.89 2.77 -23.37
C GLY A 80 -14.20 3.54 -22.23
N VAL A 81 -13.14 4.30 -22.55
CA VAL A 81 -12.43 5.16 -21.59
C VAL A 81 -13.36 6.23 -21.02
N PHE A 82 -14.17 6.86 -21.87
CA PHE A 82 -15.09 7.91 -21.44
C PHE A 82 -16.16 7.37 -20.49
N ILE A 83 -16.68 6.16 -20.74
CA ILE A 83 -17.60 5.46 -19.83
C ILE A 83 -16.91 5.17 -18.49
N SER A 84 -15.74 4.51 -18.50
CA SER A 84 -15.09 4.09 -17.27
C SER A 84 -14.66 5.27 -16.40
N PHE A 85 -13.88 6.20 -16.96
CA PHE A 85 -13.45 7.38 -16.20
C PHE A 85 -14.61 8.33 -15.90
N GLY A 86 -15.63 8.41 -16.77
CA GLY A 86 -16.86 9.18 -16.51
C GLY A 86 -17.58 8.69 -15.26
N ILE A 87 -17.71 7.36 -15.11
CA ILE A 87 -18.31 6.75 -13.92
C ILE A 87 -17.49 7.03 -12.66
N LEU A 88 -16.16 6.92 -12.70
CA LEU A 88 -15.31 7.24 -11.55
C LEU A 88 -15.47 8.71 -11.10
N ASN A 89 -15.54 9.63 -12.07
CA ASN A 89 -15.77 11.04 -11.79
C ASN A 89 -17.17 11.30 -11.24
N PHE A 90 -18.19 10.63 -11.79
CA PHE A 90 -19.56 10.72 -11.28
C PHE A 90 -19.64 10.23 -9.83
N GLN A 91 -19.01 9.10 -9.49
CA GLN A 91 -18.91 8.59 -8.12
C GLN A 91 -18.19 9.58 -7.19
N LEU A 92 -17.12 10.22 -7.68
CA LEU A 92 -16.38 11.24 -6.92
C LEU A 92 -17.26 12.46 -6.62
N ILE A 93 -18.06 12.91 -7.59
CA ILE A 93 -19.03 14.01 -7.44
C ILE A 93 -20.16 13.62 -6.49
N GLN A 94 -20.73 12.41 -6.62
CA GLN A 94 -21.76 11.92 -5.70
C GLN A 94 -21.26 11.90 -4.25
N LYS A 95 -20.01 11.49 -4.03
CA LYS A 95 -19.41 11.41 -2.69
C LYS A 95 -19.12 12.78 -2.08
N ASN A 96 -18.64 13.75 -2.86
CA ASN A 96 -18.10 15.00 -2.33
C ASN A 96 -18.95 16.26 -2.64
N GLY A 97 -20.00 16.10 -3.46
CA GLY A 97 -20.65 17.18 -4.18
C GLY A 97 -19.81 17.69 -5.36
N PHE A 98 -20.39 18.54 -6.20
CA PHE A 98 -19.65 19.19 -7.27
C PHE A 98 -18.68 20.23 -6.69
N LYS A 99 -17.40 19.87 -6.61
CA LYS A 99 -16.32 20.73 -6.10
C LYS A 99 -15.15 20.69 -7.06
N LEU A 100 -15.04 21.71 -7.90
CA LEU A 100 -13.99 21.82 -8.92
C LEU A 100 -12.57 21.64 -8.36
N PRO A 101 -12.20 22.17 -7.17
CA PRO A 101 -10.86 21.96 -6.62
C PRO A 101 -10.55 20.49 -6.28
N ILE A 102 -11.56 19.65 -6.03
CA ILE A 102 -11.37 18.21 -5.78
C ILE A 102 -11.17 17.49 -7.11
N LEU A 103 -12.03 17.79 -8.10
CA LEU A 103 -11.95 17.19 -9.43
C LEU A 103 -10.61 17.47 -10.11
N ILE A 104 -10.17 18.73 -10.10
CA ILE A 104 -8.89 19.15 -10.69
C ILE A 104 -7.68 18.52 -9.97
N LYS A 105 -7.83 17.96 -8.76
CA LYS A 105 -6.77 17.23 -8.07
C LYS A 105 -6.77 15.73 -8.36
N ASP A 106 -7.91 15.20 -8.81
CA ASP A 106 -8.10 13.78 -9.05
C ASP A 106 -7.49 13.35 -10.39
N ASP A 107 -6.75 12.25 -10.39
CA ASP A 107 -6.11 11.73 -11.60
C ASP A 107 -7.15 11.28 -12.64
N ASN A 108 -8.24 10.66 -12.22
CA ASN A 108 -9.27 10.14 -13.12
C ASN A 108 -9.97 11.27 -13.88
N PHE A 109 -10.10 12.45 -13.27
CA PHE A 109 -10.63 13.63 -13.95
C PHE A 109 -9.74 14.06 -15.12
N HIS A 110 -8.42 14.05 -14.95
CA HIS A 110 -7.50 14.42 -16.03
C HIS A 110 -7.48 13.40 -17.16
N TYR A 111 -7.56 12.11 -16.83
CA TYR A 111 -7.71 11.06 -17.84
C TYR A 111 -9.03 11.18 -18.61
N LEU A 112 -10.13 11.54 -17.94
CA LEU A 112 -11.41 11.82 -18.60
C LEU A 112 -11.32 13.02 -19.55
N LEU A 113 -10.70 14.11 -19.10
CA LEU A 113 -10.49 15.30 -19.95
C LEU A 113 -9.61 14.97 -21.15
N LEU A 114 -8.50 14.27 -20.95
CA LEU A 114 -7.61 13.83 -22.03
C LEU A 114 -8.38 12.96 -23.04
N ALA A 115 -9.16 11.99 -22.57
CA ALA A 115 -9.99 11.15 -23.42
C ALA A 115 -11.01 11.97 -24.22
N GLY A 116 -11.67 12.94 -23.59
CA GLY A 116 -12.60 13.86 -24.25
C GLY A 116 -11.92 14.68 -25.37
N PHE A 117 -10.74 15.25 -25.10
CA PHE A 117 -9.97 15.96 -26.12
C PHE A 117 -9.51 15.03 -27.25
N LEU A 118 -9.04 13.83 -26.96
CA LEU A 118 -8.64 12.86 -27.98
C LEU A 118 -9.83 12.41 -28.84
N LEU A 119 -11.01 12.27 -28.24
CA LEU A 119 -12.25 11.89 -28.93
C LEU A 119 -12.73 13.01 -29.87
N PHE A 120 -12.59 14.27 -29.44
CA PHE A 120 -12.94 15.44 -30.24
C PHE A 120 -11.92 15.70 -31.36
N LEU A 121 -10.62 15.74 -31.03
CA LEU A 121 -9.54 16.09 -31.97
C LEU A 121 -9.20 14.96 -32.95
N ARG A 122 -9.48 13.71 -32.58
CA ARG A 122 -9.25 12.49 -33.37
C ARG A 122 -7.85 12.47 -34.02
N PRO A 123 -6.77 12.52 -33.22
CA PRO A 123 -5.41 12.58 -33.75
C PRO A 123 -4.91 11.20 -34.26
N TYR A 124 -5.65 10.13 -33.98
CA TYR A 124 -5.38 8.73 -34.35
C TYR A 124 -3.94 8.29 -33.99
N VAL A 125 -3.55 8.51 -32.74
CA VAL A 125 -2.19 8.18 -32.23
C VAL A 125 -2.27 7.00 -31.30
N TRP A 126 -1.63 5.89 -31.69
CA TRP A 126 -1.64 4.65 -30.90
C TRP A 126 -1.08 4.83 -29.49
N LEU A 127 0.08 5.48 -29.34
CA LEU A 127 0.71 5.69 -28.04
C LEU A 127 -0.19 6.41 -27.01
N THR A 128 -1.06 7.33 -27.46
CA THR A 128 -1.99 8.04 -26.56
C THR A 128 -3.03 7.14 -25.91
N LEU A 129 -3.26 5.94 -26.45
CA LEU A 129 -4.23 4.99 -25.92
C LEU A 129 -3.62 3.99 -24.93
N VAL A 130 -2.29 3.84 -24.93
CA VAL A 130 -1.61 2.77 -24.20
C VAL A 130 -1.77 2.89 -22.68
N PRO A 131 -1.65 4.07 -22.03
CA PRO A 131 -1.89 4.19 -20.60
C PRO A 131 -3.29 3.73 -20.20
N PHE A 132 -4.31 4.08 -20.99
CA PHE A 132 -5.69 3.65 -20.76
C PHE A 132 -5.83 2.14 -20.83
N ALA A 133 -5.22 1.48 -21.84
CA ALA A 133 -5.23 0.03 -21.96
C ALA A 133 -4.53 -0.67 -20.77
N VAL A 134 -3.43 -0.10 -20.27
CA VAL A 134 -2.74 -0.61 -19.08
C VAL A 134 -3.67 -0.55 -17.86
N PHE A 135 -4.30 0.59 -17.58
CA PHE A 135 -5.24 0.69 -16.46
C PHE A 135 -6.45 -0.24 -16.63
N SER A 136 -7.05 -0.26 -17.82
CA SER A 136 -8.21 -1.11 -18.11
C SER A 136 -7.90 -2.59 -17.95
N SER A 137 -6.68 -3.05 -18.25
CA SER A 137 -6.27 -4.44 -18.04
C SER A 137 -6.37 -4.84 -16.56
N PHE A 138 -5.84 -4.01 -15.67
CA PHE A 138 -5.91 -4.27 -14.23
C PHE A 138 -7.33 -4.16 -13.69
N HIS A 139 -8.12 -3.21 -14.18
CA HIS A 139 -9.52 -3.06 -13.81
C HIS A 139 -10.39 -4.25 -14.23
N VAL A 140 -10.23 -4.75 -15.46
CA VAL A 140 -10.93 -5.93 -15.95
C VAL A 140 -10.52 -7.17 -15.14
N LEU A 141 -9.22 -7.37 -14.89
CA LEU A 141 -8.74 -8.49 -14.08
C LEU A 141 -9.28 -8.45 -12.65
N ALA A 142 -9.20 -7.29 -11.99
CA ALA A 142 -9.66 -7.11 -10.62
C ALA A 142 -11.18 -7.34 -10.51
N TYR A 143 -11.96 -6.77 -11.42
CA TYR A 143 -13.41 -6.93 -11.42
C TYR A 143 -13.83 -8.36 -11.74
N THR A 144 -13.18 -8.98 -12.73
CA THR A 144 -13.43 -10.39 -13.07
C THR A 144 -13.19 -11.28 -11.86
N ASN A 145 -12.08 -11.06 -11.16
CA ASN A 145 -11.72 -11.85 -9.99
C ASN A 145 -12.65 -11.62 -8.80
N GLY A 146 -13.03 -10.37 -8.54
CA GLY A 146 -13.82 -9.99 -7.37
C GLY A 146 -15.33 -10.18 -7.50
N TYR A 147 -15.87 -10.14 -8.73
CA TYR A 147 -17.31 -10.13 -8.97
C TYR A 147 -17.76 -11.20 -9.96
N ILE A 148 -17.01 -11.46 -11.04
CA ILE A 148 -17.44 -12.42 -12.08
C ILE A 148 -17.15 -13.87 -11.67
N LEU A 149 -15.93 -14.20 -11.23
CA LEU A 149 -15.58 -15.56 -10.81
C LEU A 149 -16.48 -16.11 -9.68
N PRO A 150 -16.85 -15.32 -8.65
CA PRO A 150 -17.79 -15.78 -7.63
C PRO A 150 -19.19 -16.16 -8.14
N ILE A 151 -19.67 -15.59 -9.25
CA ILE A 151 -20.97 -15.97 -9.87
C ILE A 151 -20.93 -17.43 -10.34
N PHE A 152 -19.77 -17.91 -10.74
CA PHE A 152 -19.54 -19.29 -11.20
C PHE A 152 -18.97 -20.20 -10.10
N ASN A 153 -18.93 -19.74 -8.83
CA ASN A 153 -18.28 -20.43 -7.72
C ASN A 153 -16.78 -20.74 -7.96
N LEU A 154 -16.10 -19.85 -8.70
CA LEU A 154 -14.68 -19.96 -9.04
C LEU A 154 -13.81 -19.01 -8.20
N ASP A 155 -14.32 -18.42 -7.14
CA ASP A 155 -13.61 -17.50 -6.24
C ASP A 155 -12.40 -18.16 -5.55
N LYS A 156 -12.46 -19.47 -5.29
CA LYS A 156 -11.37 -20.27 -4.69
C LYS A 156 -10.53 -21.03 -5.70
N SER A 157 -10.81 -20.87 -6.99
CA SER A 157 -10.10 -21.57 -8.06
C SER A 157 -8.62 -21.17 -8.16
N PRO A 158 -7.76 -22.01 -8.77
CA PRO A 158 -6.38 -21.64 -9.06
C PRO A 158 -6.26 -20.35 -9.88
N ILE A 159 -7.17 -20.14 -10.85
CA ILE A 159 -7.17 -18.93 -11.67
C ILE A 159 -7.41 -17.67 -10.83
N SER A 160 -8.32 -17.73 -9.85
CA SER A 160 -8.57 -16.60 -8.94
C SER A 160 -7.32 -16.22 -8.14
N LYS A 161 -6.60 -17.22 -7.62
CA LYS A 161 -5.34 -17.02 -6.89
C LYS A 161 -4.24 -16.45 -7.80
N HIS A 162 -4.12 -16.94 -9.03
CA HIS A 162 -3.16 -16.43 -10.00
C HIS A 162 -3.43 -14.98 -10.38
N VAL A 163 -4.68 -14.62 -10.66
CA VAL A 163 -5.07 -13.24 -10.99
C VAL A 163 -4.79 -12.31 -9.81
N THR A 164 -5.18 -12.72 -8.59
CA THR A 164 -4.90 -11.95 -7.36
C THR A 164 -3.39 -11.70 -7.19
N THR A 165 -2.58 -12.76 -7.33
CA THR A 165 -1.12 -12.68 -7.21
C THR A 165 -0.52 -11.79 -8.30
N PHE A 166 -1.00 -11.91 -9.55
CA PHE A 166 -0.55 -11.07 -10.65
C PHE A 166 -0.84 -9.59 -10.39
N ILE A 167 -2.06 -9.25 -9.95
CA ILE A 167 -2.45 -7.87 -9.65
C ILE A 167 -1.56 -7.32 -8.53
N ASN A 168 -1.42 -8.05 -7.42
CA ASN A 168 -0.63 -7.60 -6.26
C ASN A 168 0.84 -7.35 -6.62
N ASN A 169 1.43 -8.19 -7.46
CA ASN A 169 2.84 -8.10 -7.83
C ASN A 169 3.13 -7.02 -8.89
N ASN A 170 2.12 -6.64 -9.68
CA ASN A 170 2.34 -5.82 -10.88
C ASN A 170 1.59 -4.49 -10.88
N ASN A 171 0.64 -4.23 -9.97
CA ASN A 171 -0.14 -2.98 -9.98
C ASN A 171 0.73 -1.73 -9.83
N ALA A 172 1.64 -1.70 -8.85
CA ALA A 172 2.56 -0.57 -8.70
C ALA A 172 3.48 -0.39 -9.93
N LYS A 173 3.95 -1.51 -10.50
CA LYS A 173 4.80 -1.51 -11.71
C LYS A 173 4.04 -1.01 -12.93
N SER A 174 2.76 -1.35 -13.07
CA SER A 174 1.95 -0.93 -14.21
C SER A 174 1.67 0.57 -14.19
N ILE A 175 1.42 1.16 -13.02
CA ILE A 175 1.31 2.62 -12.85
C ILE A 175 2.63 3.31 -13.25
N GLN A 176 3.76 2.75 -12.84
CA GLN A 176 5.08 3.27 -13.21
C GLN A 176 5.31 3.18 -14.74
N ILE A 177 5.03 2.03 -15.35
CA ILE A 177 5.14 1.83 -16.80
C ILE A 177 4.22 2.80 -17.55
N ALA A 178 2.96 2.95 -17.13
CA ALA A 178 2.03 3.89 -17.72
C ALA A 178 2.58 5.33 -17.67
N SER A 179 3.12 5.74 -16.53
CA SER A 179 3.75 7.07 -16.37
C SER A 179 4.96 7.26 -17.29
N GLY A 180 5.77 6.23 -17.51
CA GLY A 180 6.88 6.28 -18.47
C GLY A 180 6.39 6.39 -19.92
N ILE A 181 5.34 5.64 -20.27
CA ILE A 181 4.69 5.69 -21.59
C ILE A 181 4.08 7.07 -21.85
N GLU A 182 3.54 7.74 -20.83
CA GLU A 182 3.05 9.11 -20.97
C GLU A 182 4.16 10.05 -21.46
N ILE A 183 5.36 9.93 -20.90
CA ILE A 183 6.49 10.77 -21.27
C ILE A 183 7.01 10.41 -22.66
N ILE A 184 7.09 9.12 -22.99
CA ILE A 184 7.43 8.68 -24.36
C ILE A 184 6.40 9.23 -25.37
N THR A 185 5.13 9.28 -24.99
CA THR A 185 4.06 9.80 -25.83
C THR A 185 4.24 11.28 -26.16
N VAL A 186 4.66 12.11 -25.20
CA VAL A 186 4.91 13.54 -25.51
C VAL A 186 6.08 13.72 -26.47
N VAL A 187 7.15 12.92 -26.32
CA VAL A 187 8.30 12.94 -27.23
C VAL A 187 7.88 12.51 -28.63
N TRP A 188 7.06 11.46 -28.74
CA TRP A 188 6.52 11.01 -30.01
C TRP A 188 5.62 12.06 -30.68
N LEU A 189 4.76 12.73 -29.90
CA LEU A 189 3.92 13.80 -30.40
C LEU A 189 4.75 15.00 -30.87
N LEU A 190 5.83 15.34 -30.17
CA LEU A 190 6.78 16.37 -30.60
C LEU A 190 7.43 16.01 -31.94
N ILE A 191 7.88 14.77 -32.12
CA ILE A 191 8.42 14.29 -33.41
C ILE A 191 7.38 14.46 -34.53
N ARG A 192 6.10 14.16 -34.26
CA ARG A 192 5.01 14.36 -35.24
C ARG A 192 4.80 15.85 -35.58
N VAL A 193 5.02 16.76 -34.63
CA VAL A 193 4.97 18.21 -34.87
C VAL A 193 6.13 18.64 -35.75
N ILE A 194 7.36 18.26 -35.41
CA ILE A 194 8.58 18.61 -36.15
C ILE A 194 8.55 18.02 -37.58
N THR A 195 7.96 16.84 -37.75
CA THR A 195 7.77 16.21 -39.08
C THR A 195 6.51 16.69 -39.82
N PHE A 196 5.90 17.80 -39.38
CA PHE A 196 4.73 18.44 -40.01
C PHE A 196 3.57 17.49 -40.33
N ARG A 197 3.35 16.46 -39.49
CA ARG A 197 2.24 15.52 -39.70
C ARG A 197 0.91 16.26 -39.49
N LYS A 198 -0.10 15.94 -40.31
CA LYS A 198 -1.45 16.50 -40.18
C LYS A 198 -1.98 16.25 -38.76
N ARG A 199 -2.60 17.28 -38.15
CA ARG A 199 -3.19 17.23 -36.80
C ARG A 199 -2.19 16.82 -35.70
N SER A 200 -0.92 17.21 -35.82
CA SER A 200 0.11 16.91 -34.81
C SER A 200 0.15 17.93 -33.67
N LEU A 201 -0.10 19.21 -33.97
CA LEU A 201 0.04 20.30 -32.99
C LEU A 201 -1.01 20.23 -31.87
N SER A 202 -2.29 20.10 -32.20
CA SER A 202 -3.36 20.07 -31.21
C SER A 202 -3.24 18.93 -30.18
N PRO A 203 -3.01 17.65 -30.55
CA PRO A 203 -2.81 16.61 -29.54
C PRO A 203 -1.52 16.82 -28.76
N PHE A 204 -0.47 17.38 -29.36
CA PHE A 204 0.77 17.69 -28.65
C PHE A 204 0.55 18.71 -27.53
N LEU A 205 -0.14 19.82 -27.81
CA LEU A 205 -0.43 20.86 -26.81
C LEU A 205 -1.33 20.35 -25.69
N VAL A 206 -2.38 19.60 -26.01
CA VAL A 206 -3.25 18.98 -25.00
C VAL A 206 -2.45 18.01 -24.12
N TYR A 207 -1.60 17.18 -24.73
CA TYR A 207 -0.80 16.21 -24.01
C TYR A 207 0.28 16.88 -23.14
N LEU A 208 0.84 18.02 -23.56
CA LEU A 208 1.75 18.82 -22.74
C LEU A 208 1.06 19.31 -21.47
N ILE A 209 -0.15 19.84 -21.56
CA ILE A 209 -0.92 20.30 -20.39
C ILE A 209 -1.22 19.11 -19.47
N PHE A 210 -1.67 17.99 -20.04
CA PHE A 210 -1.87 16.76 -19.29
C PHE A 210 -0.59 16.31 -18.58
N LEU A 211 0.55 16.29 -19.27
CA LEU A 211 1.80 15.82 -18.70
C LEU A 211 2.38 16.77 -17.66
N LYS A 212 2.24 18.10 -17.84
CA LYS A 212 2.57 19.08 -16.80
C LYS A 212 1.76 18.83 -15.54
N LYS A 213 0.46 18.58 -15.71
CA LYS A 213 -0.41 18.22 -14.62
C LYS A 213 -0.01 16.88 -13.97
N ARG A 214 0.39 15.88 -14.75
CA ARG A 214 0.93 14.61 -14.21
C ARG A 214 2.25 14.81 -13.47
N HIS A 215 3.14 15.68 -13.96
CA HIS A 215 4.37 16.07 -13.25
C HIS A 215 4.05 16.71 -11.90
N GLU A 216 3.00 17.54 -11.84
CA GLU A 216 2.49 17.98 -10.56
C GLU A 216 1.99 16.77 -9.79
N VAL A 217 0.94 16.06 -10.20
CA VAL A 217 0.26 15.12 -9.30
C VAL A 217 1.04 13.86 -8.93
N SER A 218 1.71 13.26 -9.91
CA SER A 218 2.24 11.90 -9.81
C SER A 218 3.71 11.88 -9.41
N PRO A 219 4.07 11.21 -8.29
CA PRO A 219 5.47 11.03 -7.93
C PRO A 219 6.25 10.20 -8.97
N PHE A 220 5.58 9.26 -9.66
CA PHE A 220 6.21 8.46 -10.71
C PHE A 220 6.60 9.33 -11.90
N SER A 221 5.71 10.21 -12.36
CA SER A 221 5.99 11.13 -13.46
C SER A 221 7.15 12.07 -13.08
N ARG A 222 7.15 12.66 -11.87
CA ARG A 222 8.28 13.47 -11.36
C ARG A 222 9.60 12.72 -11.39
N ASN A 223 9.60 11.47 -10.95
CA ASN A 223 10.81 10.66 -10.94
C ASN A 223 11.38 10.45 -12.35
N TYR A 224 10.53 10.17 -13.33
CA TYR A 224 10.99 10.06 -14.72
C TYR A 224 11.53 11.37 -15.29
N PHE A 225 10.93 12.52 -14.99
CA PHE A 225 11.49 13.81 -15.39
C PHE A 225 12.89 14.05 -14.79
N LYS A 226 13.09 13.68 -13.51
CA LYS A 226 14.42 13.73 -12.88
C LYS A 226 15.42 12.82 -13.59
N ILE A 227 15.04 11.58 -13.88
CA ILE A 227 15.89 10.62 -14.59
C ILE A 227 16.28 11.14 -15.98
N ILE A 228 15.31 11.67 -16.74
CA ILE A 228 15.56 12.22 -18.08
C ILE A 228 16.49 13.43 -18.02
N SER A 229 16.30 14.32 -17.04
CA SER A 229 17.20 15.45 -16.84
C SER A 229 18.63 14.98 -16.55
N GLN A 230 18.80 14.02 -15.65
CA GLN A 230 20.13 13.48 -15.29
C GLN A 230 20.79 12.74 -16.46
N GLN A 231 20.04 11.93 -17.20
CA GLN A 231 20.55 11.22 -18.36
C GLN A 231 20.91 12.20 -19.50
N GLY A 232 20.11 13.26 -19.68
CA GLY A 232 20.41 14.32 -20.64
C GLY A 232 21.68 15.09 -20.28
N ASP A 233 21.87 15.44 -18.99
CA ASP A 233 23.11 16.05 -18.52
C ASP A 233 24.32 15.14 -18.82
N ASN A 234 24.23 13.85 -18.50
CA ASN A 234 25.31 12.89 -18.75
C ASN A 234 25.63 12.73 -20.25
N LEU A 235 24.59 12.61 -21.09
CA LEU A 235 24.74 12.44 -22.54
C LEU A 235 25.38 13.67 -23.20
N ILE A 236 24.96 14.86 -22.80
CA ILE A 236 25.44 16.10 -23.42
C ILE A 236 26.84 16.44 -22.94
N ASN A 237 27.15 16.11 -21.68
CA ASN A 237 28.51 16.21 -21.17
C ASN A 237 29.46 15.21 -21.84
N SER A 238 29.01 14.00 -22.17
CA SER A 238 29.84 13.00 -22.86
C SER A 238 30.09 13.32 -24.34
N ILE A 239 29.11 13.90 -25.04
CA ILE A 239 29.29 14.34 -26.44
C ILE A 239 30.25 15.54 -26.54
N GLY A 240 30.29 16.40 -25.52
CA GLY A 240 31.26 17.50 -25.43
C GLY A 240 31.02 18.69 -26.37
N GLN A 241 29.97 18.67 -27.20
CA GLN A 241 29.64 19.73 -28.16
C GLN A 241 29.00 20.97 -27.50
N PRO A 242 29.55 22.19 -27.67
CA PRO A 242 29.03 23.41 -27.03
C PRO A 242 27.57 23.73 -27.39
N VAL A 243 27.21 23.59 -28.66
CA VAL A 243 25.85 23.87 -29.15
C VAL A 243 24.81 23.00 -28.44
N LEU A 244 25.11 21.71 -28.21
CA LEU A 244 24.20 20.81 -27.51
C LEU A 244 24.04 21.19 -26.03
N LYS A 245 25.13 21.68 -25.40
CA LYS A 245 25.08 22.21 -24.03
C LYS A 245 24.17 23.43 -23.96
N ASP A 246 24.33 24.40 -24.86
CA ASP A 246 23.52 25.62 -24.87
C ASP A 246 22.04 25.30 -25.09
N VAL A 247 21.73 24.46 -26.08
CA VAL A 247 20.35 24.00 -26.35
C VAL A 247 19.75 23.31 -25.12
N TRP A 248 20.51 22.45 -24.45
CA TRP A 248 20.02 21.75 -23.26
C TRP A 248 19.80 22.65 -22.06
N GLN A 249 20.67 23.64 -21.86
CA GLN A 249 20.47 24.64 -20.81
C GLN A 249 19.22 25.48 -21.09
N GLN A 250 18.96 25.86 -22.36
CA GLN A 250 17.73 26.53 -22.74
C GLN A 250 16.49 25.67 -22.48
N VAL A 251 16.55 24.38 -22.82
CA VAL A 251 15.48 23.41 -22.52
C VAL A 251 15.22 23.38 -21.02
N LYS A 252 16.25 23.20 -20.19
CA LYS A 252 16.12 23.19 -18.73
C LYS A 252 15.58 24.52 -18.18
N PHE A 253 16.01 25.64 -18.74
CA PHE A 253 15.51 26.97 -18.36
C PHE A 253 14.01 27.11 -18.65
N ILE A 254 13.56 26.72 -19.85
CA ILE A 254 12.14 26.75 -20.24
C ILE A 254 11.33 25.82 -19.33
N PHE A 255 11.81 24.60 -19.08
CA PHE A 255 11.16 23.68 -18.16
C PHE A 255 11.07 24.24 -16.74
N GLY A 256 12.12 24.89 -16.25
CA GLY A 256 12.13 25.58 -14.95
C GLY A 256 11.05 26.67 -14.89
N LYS A 257 10.96 27.51 -15.92
CA LYS A 257 9.92 28.54 -16.02
C LYS A 257 8.51 27.99 -16.11
N ILE A 258 8.32 26.90 -16.86
CA ILE A 258 7.01 26.22 -16.91
C ILE A 258 6.67 25.60 -15.56
N ASP A 259 7.65 25.10 -14.80
CA ASP A 259 7.40 24.52 -13.48
C ASP A 259 7.06 25.55 -12.41
N GLU A 260 7.54 26.79 -12.52
CA GLU A 260 7.12 27.92 -11.68
C GLU A 260 5.59 28.12 -11.74
N PHE A 261 4.98 27.90 -12.91
CA PHE A 261 3.53 27.94 -13.08
C PHE A 261 2.89 26.64 -12.57
N LYS A 262 2.09 26.74 -11.49
CA LYS A 262 1.38 25.60 -10.90
C LYS A 262 -0.05 25.54 -11.41
N LEU A 263 -0.43 24.42 -12.01
CA LEU A 263 -1.80 24.18 -12.46
C LEU A 263 -2.72 23.84 -11.29
N VAL A 264 -2.25 23.05 -10.32
CA VAL A 264 -3.12 22.50 -9.27
C VAL A 264 -2.50 22.35 -7.90
N HIS A 265 -1.24 21.91 -7.82
CA HIS A 265 -0.66 21.48 -6.55
C HIS A 265 0.76 22.01 -6.35
N ASP A 266 1.02 22.48 -5.13
CA ASP A 266 2.33 22.91 -4.67
C ASP A 266 3.04 21.74 -3.97
N TYR A 267 3.80 20.96 -4.75
CA TYR A 267 4.58 19.82 -4.24
C TYR A 267 5.79 20.21 -3.42
N SER A 268 6.21 21.48 -3.43
CA SER A 268 7.35 21.94 -2.60
C SER A 268 7.09 21.65 -1.13
N LYS A 269 5.84 21.79 -0.67
CA LYS A 269 5.44 21.53 0.71
C LYS A 269 5.43 20.05 1.08
N GLU A 270 5.15 19.15 0.13
CA GLU A 270 5.19 17.70 0.35
C GLU A 270 6.61 17.16 0.27
N ASP A 271 7.44 17.66 -0.65
CA ASP A 271 8.86 17.34 -0.70
C ASP A 271 9.57 17.84 0.56
N ILE A 272 9.24 19.04 1.06
CA ILE A 272 9.73 19.54 2.37
C ILE A 272 9.23 18.66 3.51
N LYS A 273 7.95 18.27 3.55
CA LYS A 273 7.45 17.36 4.60
C LYS A 273 8.12 15.99 4.55
N THR A 274 8.39 15.47 3.36
CA THR A 274 9.05 14.17 3.16
C THR A 274 10.52 14.26 3.55
N GLN A 275 11.24 15.32 3.12
CA GLN A 275 12.61 15.59 3.54
C GLN A 275 12.72 15.78 5.06
N ILE A 276 11.80 16.53 5.68
CA ILE A 276 11.72 16.67 7.14
C ILE A 276 11.49 15.31 7.80
N LYS A 277 10.58 14.49 7.26
CA LYS A 277 10.28 13.15 7.80
C LYS A 277 11.48 12.21 7.67
N ASP A 278 12.20 12.27 6.56
CA ASP A 278 13.42 11.49 6.31
C ASP A 278 14.57 11.97 7.19
N GLU A 279 14.73 13.28 7.40
CA GLU A 279 15.68 13.83 8.37
C GLU A 279 15.34 13.43 9.81
N ILE A 280 14.07 13.48 10.19
CA ILE A 280 13.60 13.03 11.51
C ILE A 280 13.91 11.54 11.68
N ASN A 281 13.57 10.70 10.71
CA ASN A 281 13.88 9.27 10.74
C ASN A 281 15.40 9.03 10.83
N LYS A 282 16.21 9.77 10.07
CA LYS A 282 17.67 9.68 10.11
C LYS A 282 18.24 10.09 11.47
N LYS A 283 17.73 11.18 12.06
CA LYS A 283 18.10 11.64 13.42
C LYS A 283 17.66 10.65 14.50
N GLU A 284 16.46 10.08 14.40
CA GLU A 284 15.98 9.04 15.32
C GLU A 284 16.84 7.78 15.25
N ASN A 285 17.20 7.34 14.04
CA ASN A 285 18.06 6.17 13.86
C ASN A 285 19.47 6.43 14.41
N GLN A 286 20.03 7.62 14.19
CA GLN A 286 21.31 8.02 14.76
C GLN A 286 21.27 8.06 16.30
N ASN A 287 20.19 8.59 16.89
CA ASN A 287 20.00 8.61 18.34
C ASN A 287 19.85 7.19 18.92
N ARG A 288 19.20 6.27 18.20
CA ARG A 288 19.15 4.84 18.58
C ARG A 288 20.52 4.19 18.54
N ILE A 289 21.32 4.44 17.50
CA ILE A 289 22.69 3.94 17.37
C ILE A 289 23.57 4.49 18.51
N ASN A 290 23.49 5.78 18.80
CA ASN A 290 24.23 6.41 19.90
C ASN A 290 23.81 5.83 21.26
N GLY A 291 22.51 5.59 21.48
CA GLY A 291 21.99 4.94 22.69
C GLY A 291 22.45 3.49 22.85
N ILE A 292 22.55 2.74 21.75
CA ILE A 292 23.12 1.37 21.76
C ILE A 292 24.63 1.43 22.06
N ALA A 293 25.37 2.33 21.44
CA ALA A 293 26.80 2.51 21.67
C ALA A 293 27.11 2.90 23.13
N MET A 294 26.28 3.75 23.74
CA MET A 294 26.41 4.12 25.15
C MET A 294 26.15 2.92 26.07
N LYS A 295 25.08 2.14 25.82
CA LYS A 295 24.82 0.89 26.55
C LYS A 295 25.96 -0.13 26.41
N LEU A 296 26.52 -0.27 25.21
CA LEU A 296 27.66 -1.16 24.97
C LEU A 296 28.90 -0.70 25.73
N LYS A 297 29.16 0.61 25.76
CA LYS A 297 30.29 1.21 26.50
C LYS A 297 30.14 0.99 28.00
N ASP A 298 28.92 1.16 28.54
CA ASP A 298 28.61 0.89 29.94
C ASP A 298 28.76 -0.60 30.28
N GLU A 299 28.35 -1.50 29.39
CA GLU A 299 28.50 -2.94 29.56
C GLU A 299 29.98 -3.38 29.52
N ILE A 300 30.78 -2.79 28.63
CA ILE A 300 32.24 -3.03 28.55
C ILE A 300 32.93 -2.52 29.82
N LEU A 301 32.56 -1.33 30.31
CA LEU A 301 33.07 -0.78 31.58
C LEU A 301 32.69 -1.66 32.77
N ALA A 302 31.45 -2.16 32.82
CA ALA A 302 30.99 -3.09 33.84
C ALA A 302 31.78 -4.42 33.80
N LYS A 303 31.99 -4.98 32.60
CA LYS A 303 32.80 -6.21 32.42
C LYS A 303 34.25 -6.01 32.85
N ARG A 304 34.89 -4.90 32.47
CA ARG A 304 36.26 -4.55 32.92
C ARG A 304 36.35 -4.35 34.43
N ALA A 305 35.34 -3.74 35.05
CA ALA A 305 35.29 -3.58 36.50
C ALA A 305 35.14 -4.93 37.24
N ILE A 306 34.33 -5.85 36.69
CA ILE A 306 34.18 -7.21 37.22
C ILE A 306 35.50 -8.00 37.07
N GLU A 307 36.16 -7.88 35.93
CA GLU A 307 37.43 -8.55 35.65
C GLU A 307 38.57 -8.02 36.53
N LYS A 308 38.63 -6.70 36.75
CA LYS A 308 39.53 -6.08 37.73
C LYS A 308 39.27 -6.63 39.13
N LYS A 309 38.01 -6.67 39.57
CA LYS A 309 37.64 -7.26 40.88
C LYS A 309 37.98 -8.75 40.99
N LYS A 310 37.86 -9.53 39.90
CA LYS A 310 38.29 -10.94 39.86
C LYS A 310 39.80 -11.09 39.98
N ASN A 311 40.56 -10.23 39.30
CA ASN A 311 42.03 -10.23 39.36
C ASN A 311 42.53 -9.78 40.73
N ASP A 312 41.90 -8.76 41.33
CA ASP A 312 42.19 -8.30 42.68
C ASP A 312 41.84 -9.39 43.72
N ALA A 313 40.71 -10.09 43.54
CA ALA A 313 40.33 -11.23 44.38
C ALA A 313 41.27 -12.44 44.20
N LYS A 314 41.84 -12.66 43.01
CA LYS A 314 42.83 -13.71 42.75
C LYS A 314 44.16 -13.37 43.43
N LYS A 315 44.63 -12.13 43.30
CA LYS A 315 45.82 -11.63 44.03
C LYS A 315 45.63 -11.69 45.53
N ALA A 316 44.46 -11.28 46.04
CA ALA A 316 44.13 -11.40 47.45
C ALA A 316 44.07 -12.87 47.92
N LYS A 317 43.57 -13.80 47.09
CA LYS A 317 43.61 -15.24 47.39
C LYS A 317 45.04 -15.81 47.36
N GLU A 318 45.91 -15.33 46.48
CA GLU A 318 47.33 -15.70 46.43
C GLU A 318 48.12 -15.13 47.63
N GLU A 319 47.77 -13.92 48.11
CA GLU A 319 48.30 -13.35 49.36
C GLU A 319 47.76 -14.04 50.61
N ILE A 320 46.49 -14.44 50.62
CA ILE A 320 45.86 -15.23 51.70
C ILE A 320 46.39 -16.67 51.71
N ALA A 321 46.74 -17.25 50.55
CA ALA A 321 47.43 -18.55 50.48
C ALA A 321 48.87 -18.48 51.01
N LYS A 322 49.47 -17.29 51.11
CA LYS A 322 50.81 -17.04 51.69
C LYS A 322 50.79 -16.67 53.18
N LYS A 323 49.62 -16.43 53.81
CA LYS A 323 49.48 -16.25 55.26
C LYS A 323 48.63 -17.38 55.88
N LYS A 324 49.37 -18.38 56.36
CA LYS A 324 49.02 -19.61 57.10
C LYS A 324 47.69 -19.66 57.88
N LYS A 325 47.06 -20.84 57.80
CA LYS A 325 46.67 -21.72 58.93
C LYS A 325 45.93 -21.02 60.10
N GLY A 326 44.61 -21.17 60.17
CA GLY A 326 43.85 -20.87 61.40
C GLY A 326 42.43 -20.36 61.12
N LYS A 327 41.44 -21.24 61.25
CA LYS A 327 40.00 -20.91 61.18
C LYS A 327 39.60 -20.03 62.37
N ALA A 328 38.90 -18.91 62.12
CA ALA A 328 37.70 -18.50 62.87
C ALA A 328 37.06 -17.17 62.39
N GLU A 329 37.71 -16.34 61.56
CA GLU A 329 37.18 -15.00 61.24
C GLU A 329 36.69 -14.80 59.80
N ALA A 330 36.50 -15.88 59.04
CA ALA A 330 36.03 -15.83 57.65
C ALA A 330 34.50 -15.82 57.50
N LYS A 331 33.72 -16.03 58.57
CA LYS A 331 32.23 -16.13 58.47
C LYS A 331 31.49 -14.82 58.72
N VAL A 332 32.09 -13.83 59.39
CA VAL A 332 31.43 -12.55 59.69
C VAL A 332 31.67 -11.53 58.57
N LYS A 333 32.89 -11.45 58.04
CA LYS A 333 33.25 -10.51 56.97
C LYS A 333 32.59 -10.83 55.63
N ALA A 334 32.47 -12.12 55.29
CA ALA A 334 31.75 -12.57 54.08
C ALA A 334 30.22 -12.39 54.16
N LYS A 335 29.65 -12.29 55.36
CA LYS A 335 28.22 -12.01 55.56
C LYS A 335 27.92 -10.52 55.40
N LEU A 336 28.79 -9.65 55.93
CA LEU A 336 28.71 -8.18 55.77
C LEU A 336 28.94 -7.72 54.32
N GLU A 337 29.89 -8.33 53.60
CA GLU A 337 30.14 -7.99 52.18
C GLU A 337 29.02 -8.46 51.24
N ASN A 338 28.39 -9.61 51.52
CA ASN A 338 27.22 -10.07 50.75
C ASN A 338 25.96 -9.24 51.02
N GLU A 339 25.75 -8.78 52.25
CA GLU A 339 24.67 -7.84 52.61
C GLU A 339 24.85 -6.48 51.90
N ALA A 340 26.07 -5.95 51.86
CA ALA A 340 26.38 -4.69 51.17
C ALA A 340 26.16 -4.79 49.65
N ILE A 341 26.56 -5.92 49.03
CA ILE A 341 26.34 -6.17 47.61
C ILE A 341 24.84 -6.37 47.31
N LYS A 342 24.11 -7.09 48.16
CA LYS A 342 22.64 -7.22 48.03
C LYS A 342 21.96 -5.85 48.07
N LYS A 343 22.34 -4.98 49.01
CA LYS A 343 21.77 -3.64 49.15
C LYS A 343 22.00 -2.79 47.90
N ILE A 344 23.23 -2.78 47.37
CA ILE A 344 23.56 -2.05 46.12
C ILE A 344 22.78 -2.57 44.91
N VAL A 345 22.54 -3.88 44.82
CA VAL A 345 21.76 -4.48 43.73
C VAL A 345 20.28 -4.14 43.86
N ILE A 346 19.73 -4.18 45.08
CA ILE A 346 18.33 -3.78 45.36
C ILE A 346 18.13 -2.30 45.02
N ASP A 347 19.00 -1.41 45.51
CA ASP A 347 18.91 0.03 45.24
C ASP A 347 18.96 0.35 43.72
N LYS A 348 19.78 -0.40 42.96
CA LYS A 348 19.82 -0.27 41.50
C LYS A 348 18.56 -0.79 40.82
N LEU A 349 18.01 -1.92 41.26
CA LEU A 349 16.77 -2.48 40.72
C LEU A 349 15.59 -1.53 41.00
N ASP A 350 15.52 -0.96 42.19
CA ASP A 350 14.49 0.03 42.56
C ASP A 350 14.61 1.30 41.72
N SER A 351 15.83 1.76 41.44
CA SER A 351 16.06 2.91 40.55
C SER A 351 15.62 2.66 39.10
N ILE A 352 15.75 1.41 38.62
CA ILE A 352 15.34 1.00 37.28
C ILE A 352 13.81 0.87 37.23
N GLN A 353 13.21 0.27 38.26
CA GLN A 353 11.76 0.13 38.39
C GLN A 353 11.10 1.52 38.43
N LYS A 354 11.63 2.44 39.23
CA LYS A 354 11.14 3.82 39.32
C LYS A 354 11.18 4.56 37.97
N LYS A 355 12.27 4.40 37.19
CA LYS A 355 12.37 4.98 35.83
C LYS A 355 11.38 4.37 34.85
N GLN A 356 11.09 3.08 35.00
CA GLN A 356 10.08 2.39 34.18
C GLN A 356 8.67 2.87 34.54
N ASP A 357 8.39 3.08 35.82
CA ASP A 357 7.10 3.57 36.31
C ASP A 357 6.86 5.03 35.90
N GLU A 358 7.88 5.89 35.95
CA GLU A 358 7.80 7.27 35.42
C GLU A 358 7.52 7.29 33.90
N LYS A 359 8.13 6.38 33.14
CA LYS A 359 7.88 6.26 31.70
C LYS A 359 6.45 5.80 31.42
N ASN A 360 5.95 4.84 32.19
CA ASN A 360 4.58 4.34 32.08
C ASN A 360 3.56 5.42 32.50
N ALA A 361 3.85 6.21 33.52
CA ALA A 361 3.03 7.33 33.96
C ALA A 361 2.93 8.42 32.87
N LYS A 362 4.06 8.80 32.25
CA LYS A 362 4.07 9.75 31.12
C LYS A 362 3.31 9.23 29.89
N ALA A 363 3.36 7.92 29.64
CA ALA A 363 2.58 7.30 28.56
C ALA A 363 1.08 7.37 28.84
N LYS A 364 0.65 7.04 30.08
CA LYS A 364 -0.75 7.15 30.51
C LYS A 364 -1.25 8.58 30.43
N GLN A 365 -0.46 9.56 30.87
CA GLN A 365 -0.82 10.97 30.79
C GLN A 365 -1.06 11.43 29.35
N LYS A 366 -0.15 11.08 28.41
CA LYS A 366 -0.33 11.39 26.98
C LYS A 366 -1.55 10.71 26.37
N GLU A 367 -1.86 9.49 26.80
CA GLU A 367 -3.06 8.78 26.35
C GLU A 367 -4.34 9.47 26.84
N GLU A 368 -4.35 9.96 28.08
CA GLU A 368 -5.47 10.66 28.69
C GLU A 368 -5.69 12.06 28.09
N GLU A 369 -4.60 12.81 27.81
CA GLU A 369 -4.63 14.07 27.05
C GLU A 369 -5.20 13.85 25.63
N SER A 370 -4.78 12.79 24.95
CA SER A 370 -5.32 12.41 23.62
C SER A 370 -6.80 12.04 23.69
N LYS A 371 -7.23 11.32 24.74
CA LYS A 371 -8.66 10.99 24.97
C LYS A 371 -9.49 12.25 25.22
N ASN A 372 -9.00 13.19 26.02
CA ASN A 372 -9.69 14.45 26.29
C ASN A 372 -9.78 15.33 25.04
N TYR A 373 -8.70 15.48 24.28
CA TYR A 373 -8.69 16.21 23.02
C TYR A 373 -9.71 15.63 22.01
N ARG A 374 -9.77 14.30 21.88
CA ARG A 374 -10.78 13.63 21.03
C ARG A 374 -12.21 13.87 21.51
N LYS A 375 -12.46 13.89 22.82
CA LYS A 375 -13.78 14.19 23.41
C LYS A 375 -14.19 15.63 23.12
N GLU A 376 -13.30 16.60 23.30
CA GLU A 376 -13.56 18.01 23.01
C GLU A 376 -13.81 18.24 21.52
N LEU A 377 -12.96 17.70 20.65
CA LEU A 377 -13.12 17.79 19.20
C LEU A 377 -14.47 17.20 18.77
N LYS A 378 -14.84 16.03 19.30
CA LYS A 378 -16.13 15.37 19.04
C LYS A 378 -17.31 16.23 19.51
N SER A 379 -17.22 16.84 20.69
CA SER A 379 -18.27 17.71 21.24
C SER A 379 -18.46 18.95 20.36
N SER A 380 -17.38 19.62 19.97
CA SER A 380 -17.40 20.78 19.07
C SER A 380 -17.96 20.45 17.69
N LEU A 381 -17.55 19.31 17.12
CA LEU A 381 -18.04 18.84 15.82
C LEU A 381 -19.54 18.49 15.86
N MET A 382 -20.01 17.87 16.95
CA MET A 382 -21.43 17.54 17.13
C MET A 382 -22.29 18.78 17.36
N LYS A 383 -21.75 19.86 17.94
CA LYS A 383 -22.48 21.13 18.09
C LYS A 383 -22.68 21.86 16.76
N SER A 384 -21.70 21.80 15.85
CA SER A 384 -21.73 22.54 14.57
C SER A 384 -22.42 21.82 13.41
N MET A 385 -22.88 20.57 13.60
CA MET A 385 -23.47 19.75 12.53
C MET A 385 -25.01 19.75 12.50
N ASP A 386 -25.57 19.74 11.30
CA ASP A 386 -27.01 19.56 11.05
C ASP A 386 -27.51 18.14 11.38
N LYS A 387 -28.80 18.05 11.71
CA LYS A 387 -29.50 16.83 12.19
C LYS A 387 -29.28 15.56 11.33
N PRO A 388 -29.32 15.59 9.99
CA PRO A 388 -29.07 14.38 9.18
C PRO A 388 -27.63 13.86 9.29
N TYR A 389 -26.64 14.75 9.36
CA TYR A 389 -25.23 14.36 9.51
C TYR A 389 -24.93 13.76 10.88
N LYS A 390 -25.61 14.22 11.94
CA LYS A 390 -25.54 13.62 13.29
C LYS A 390 -25.98 12.17 13.31
N LEU A 391 -26.95 11.79 12.48
CA LEU A 391 -27.46 10.41 12.41
C LEU A 391 -26.44 9.48 11.75
N ILE A 392 -25.86 9.89 10.62
CA ILE A 392 -24.82 9.15 9.89
C ILE A 392 -23.57 8.96 10.79
N LEU A 393 -23.16 10.00 11.51
CA LEU A 393 -22.03 9.92 12.43
C LEU A 393 -22.29 9.02 13.65
N ARG A 394 -23.53 8.90 14.11
CA ARG A 394 -23.91 7.92 15.14
C ARG A 394 -23.85 6.49 14.60
N GLN A 395 -24.33 6.25 13.39
CA GLN A 395 -24.27 4.93 12.76
C GLN A 395 -22.81 4.47 12.57
N LEU A 396 -21.97 5.32 11.96
CA LEU A 396 -20.53 5.06 11.82
C LEU A 396 -19.82 4.81 13.15
N GLN A 397 -20.23 5.49 14.23
CA GLN A 397 -19.66 5.26 15.56
C GLN A 397 -20.07 3.90 16.14
N ASN A 398 -21.30 3.45 15.88
CA ASN A 398 -21.76 2.13 16.29
C ASN A 398 -21.02 1.05 15.51
N ASP A 399 -20.89 1.19 14.19
CA ASP A 399 -20.19 0.24 13.32
C ASP A 399 -18.70 0.13 13.70
N ILE A 400 -18.04 1.26 14.00
CA ILE A 400 -16.64 1.27 14.49
C ILE A 400 -16.53 0.61 15.85
N LYS A 401 -17.49 0.84 16.76
CA LYS A 401 -17.48 0.23 18.09
C LYS A 401 -17.62 -1.28 17.99
N GLU A 402 -18.54 -1.76 17.14
CA GLU A 402 -18.74 -3.18 16.87
C GLU A 402 -17.46 -3.82 16.30
N GLY A 403 -16.78 -3.15 15.36
CA GLY A 403 -15.49 -3.62 14.84
C GLY A 403 -14.36 -3.64 15.88
N ILE A 404 -14.32 -2.70 16.83
CA ILE A 404 -13.36 -2.70 17.93
C ILE A 404 -13.65 -3.86 18.91
N ASP A 405 -14.92 -4.10 19.23
CA ASP A 405 -15.34 -5.19 20.10
C ASP A 405 -15.01 -6.57 19.48
N GLU A 406 -15.09 -6.70 18.15
CA GLU A 406 -14.61 -7.89 17.43
C GLU A 406 -13.09 -8.06 17.51
N ILE A 407 -12.31 -6.99 17.36
CA ILE A 407 -10.84 -7.02 17.49
C ILE A 407 -10.43 -7.42 18.92
N ASP A 408 -11.08 -6.88 19.96
CA ASP A 408 -10.79 -7.22 21.35
C ASP A 408 -11.13 -8.69 21.66
N LYS A 409 -12.16 -9.23 21.00
CA LYS A 409 -12.50 -10.66 21.04
C LYS A 409 -11.43 -11.52 20.36
N ILE A 410 -10.87 -11.06 19.24
CA ILE A 410 -9.76 -11.73 18.53
C ILE A 410 -8.47 -11.71 19.37
N ASP A 411 -8.13 -10.57 19.99
CA ASP A 411 -6.95 -10.45 20.86
C ASP A 411 -7.04 -11.35 22.10
N LYS A 412 -8.23 -11.47 22.71
CA LYS A 412 -8.47 -12.45 23.79
C LYS A 412 -8.30 -13.89 23.32
N GLN A 413 -8.73 -14.22 22.10
CA GLN A 413 -8.51 -15.56 21.52
C GLN A 413 -7.02 -15.82 21.23
N LEU A 414 -6.30 -14.81 20.74
CA LEU A 414 -4.85 -14.87 20.52
C LEU A 414 -4.08 -15.09 21.82
N LEU A 415 -4.42 -14.40 22.91
CA LEU A 415 -3.83 -14.61 24.23
C LEU A 415 -4.05 -16.05 24.76
N ILE A 416 -5.23 -16.62 24.49
CA ILE A 416 -5.53 -18.02 24.83
C ILE A 416 -4.66 -18.97 23.99
N ILE A 417 -4.46 -18.68 22.70
CA ILE A 417 -3.58 -19.46 21.82
C ILE A 417 -2.11 -19.36 22.26
N GLU A 418 -1.63 -18.16 22.60
CA GLU A 418 -0.28 -17.92 23.11
C GLU A 418 -0.04 -18.64 24.45
N SER A 419 -1.05 -18.72 25.31
CA SER A 419 -0.97 -19.46 26.58
C SER A 419 -0.82 -20.98 26.39
N LYS A 420 -1.21 -21.52 25.21
CA LYS A 420 -1.14 -22.94 24.85
C LYS A 420 0.12 -23.32 24.06
N LEU A 421 0.92 -22.34 23.61
CA LEU A 421 2.21 -22.61 22.97
C LEU A 421 3.25 -23.03 24.02
N PRO A 422 4.09 -24.07 23.76
CA PRO A 422 5.14 -24.45 24.69
C PRO A 422 6.13 -23.29 24.83
N LYS A 423 6.19 -22.70 26.03
CA LYS A 423 7.20 -21.68 26.37
C LYS A 423 8.57 -22.33 26.33
N VAL A 424 9.30 -22.13 25.23
CA VAL A 424 10.72 -22.48 25.15
C VAL A 424 11.45 -21.55 26.12
N ASP A 425 11.81 -22.09 27.28
CA ASP A 425 12.63 -21.38 28.26
C ASP A 425 14.07 -21.33 27.73
N ILE A 426 14.31 -20.31 26.91
CA ILE A 426 15.60 -20.00 26.28
C ILE A 426 16.67 -19.87 27.38
N THR A 427 16.31 -19.38 28.57
CA THR A 427 17.20 -19.23 29.73
C THR A 427 17.66 -20.59 30.27
N LYS A 428 16.75 -21.57 30.42
CA LYS A 428 17.11 -22.95 30.78
C LYS A 428 17.98 -23.63 29.72
N THR A 429 17.70 -23.37 28.44
CA THR A 429 18.44 -23.97 27.31
C THR A 429 19.87 -23.43 27.23
N ILE A 430 20.06 -22.12 27.47
CA ILE A 430 21.37 -21.46 27.51
C ILE A 430 22.15 -21.90 28.76
N MET A 431 21.52 -21.95 29.94
CA MET A 431 22.15 -22.45 31.18
C MET A 431 22.62 -23.91 31.06
N LYS A 432 21.87 -24.76 30.35
CA LYS A 432 22.25 -26.17 30.12
C LYS A 432 23.44 -26.32 29.17
N LYS A 433 23.61 -25.41 28.20
CA LYS A 433 24.80 -25.38 27.31
C LYS A 433 26.04 -24.83 28.02
N ILE A 434 25.90 -23.80 28.85
CA ILE A 434 27.01 -23.22 29.63
C ILE A 434 27.53 -24.19 30.70
N LYS A 435 26.68 -25.07 31.25
CA LYS A 435 27.11 -26.08 32.23
C LYS A 435 27.82 -27.30 31.62
N LYS A 436 27.83 -27.41 30.29
CA LYS A 436 28.39 -28.53 29.52
C LYS A 436 29.71 -28.18 28.81
N SER A 437 30.05 -26.88 28.75
CA SER A 437 31.36 -26.32 28.38
C SER A 437 32.15 -25.98 29.63
#